data_AF-A0A933UD53-F1
#
_entry.id   AF-A0A933UD53-F1
#
_cell.length_a   1.000
_cell.length_b   1.000
_cell.length_c   1.000
_cell.angle_alpha   90.00
_cell.angle_beta   90.00
_cell.angle_gamma   90.00
#
_symmetry.space_group_name_H-M   'P 1'
#
loop_
_entity.id
_entity.type
_entity.pdbx_description
1 polymer ?
#
loop_
_entity_poly.entity_id
_entity_poly.type
_entity_poly.pdbx_seq_one_letter_code
_entity_poly.pdbx_strand_id
1 'polypeptide(L)'
;RPRGWHLVEKHVLVDDEPVSASLFDFALHFFHNAKELVARGSGPYFYLPKLESHLEARLWNDVFVLAQAELGLPRGTIRATVLIETILAAFEMDEILFELREHSAGLNCGRWDYIFSFIKKFRADATRVLPDRASVGMTQPFLRAYSQLLIQTCHRRGAHAMGGMAAQIPDKSDPEKNRVALEKVSLDKRREAEDGHDGTWVAHPGLIGIARMEFDRVLTGPNQLTRLRLDVQVDARDLLAVPTGAITEAGLVANLDVGLAYLEAWLSGQGCVPIHGLMEDAATAEISRTQLWQWIRHRAQLEDGRVVDHELVLERLAQVLAAAKARLGEVRFAKSRYVLAAELFGRMLAARECPEFLTLAAYEHLD
;
A
#
# COMPACT_ATOMS: atom_id res chain seq x y z
N ARG A 1 -13.15 1.97 -0.01
CA ARG A 1 -11.99 1.65 0.86
C ARG A 1 -11.96 2.70 1.96
N PRO A 2 -12.54 2.44 3.14
CA PRO A 2 -12.44 3.35 4.28
C PRO A 2 -10.97 3.56 4.70
N ARG A 3 -10.70 4.62 5.45
CA ARG A 3 -9.45 4.84 6.17
C ARG A 3 -9.16 3.68 7.14
N GLY A 4 -7.88 3.44 7.45
CA GLY A 4 -7.46 2.36 8.36
C GLY A 4 -7.66 2.70 9.83
N TRP A 5 -7.63 1.69 10.71
CA TRP A 5 -8.03 1.81 12.13
C TRP A 5 -7.27 2.86 12.94
N HIS A 6 -6.05 3.22 12.54
CA HIS A 6 -5.21 4.21 13.21
C HIS A 6 -5.62 5.66 12.93
N LEU A 7 -6.50 5.93 11.96
CA LEU A 7 -6.92 7.28 11.58
C LEU A 7 -8.20 7.70 12.32
N VAL A 8 -8.27 8.98 12.64
CA VAL A 8 -9.44 9.63 13.22
C VAL A 8 -10.08 10.61 12.23
N GLU A 9 -11.38 10.84 12.36
CA GLU A 9 -12.10 11.92 11.69
C GLU A 9 -12.23 13.08 12.67
N LYS A 10 -11.28 14.03 12.63
CA LYS A 10 -11.16 15.08 13.65
C LYS A 10 -12.30 16.10 13.64
N HIS A 11 -13.13 16.13 12.61
CA HIS A 11 -14.26 17.05 12.49
C HIS A 11 -15.55 16.51 13.13
N VAL A 12 -15.56 15.25 13.56
CA VAL A 12 -16.72 14.63 14.19
C VAL A 12 -16.31 14.07 15.54
N LEU A 13 -16.96 14.57 16.59
CA LEU A 13 -16.66 14.21 17.97
C LEU A 13 -17.82 13.42 18.58
N VAL A 14 -17.49 12.46 19.42
CA VAL A 14 -18.41 11.82 20.37
C VAL A 14 -17.76 11.90 21.74
N ASP A 15 -18.46 12.49 22.70
CA ASP A 15 -17.92 12.76 24.04
C ASP A 15 -16.57 13.52 23.99
N ASP A 16 -16.52 14.55 23.13
CA ASP A 16 -15.34 15.41 22.86
C ASP A 16 -14.11 14.71 22.25
N GLU A 17 -14.22 13.43 21.89
CA GLU A 17 -13.15 12.67 21.24
C GLU A 17 -13.42 12.46 19.74
N PRO A 18 -12.41 12.63 18.87
CA PRO A 18 -12.52 12.30 17.44
C PRO A 18 -12.97 10.87 17.20
N VAL A 19 -13.96 10.69 16.34
CA VAL A 19 -14.42 9.35 15.96
C VAL A 19 -13.41 8.63 15.08
N SER A 20 -13.49 7.29 15.05
CA SER A 20 -12.73 6.49 14.09
C SER A 20 -13.07 6.88 12.65
N ALA A 21 -12.05 7.23 11.86
CA ALA A 21 -12.19 7.51 10.45
C ALA A 21 -12.72 6.30 9.66
N SER A 22 -12.31 5.09 10.06
CA SER A 22 -12.78 3.83 9.48
C SER A 22 -14.28 3.68 9.59
N LEU A 23 -14.82 3.94 10.79
CA LEU A 23 -16.26 3.86 11.05
C LEU A 23 -17.02 4.98 10.35
N PHE A 24 -16.47 6.20 10.34
CA PHE A 24 -17.09 7.34 9.64
C PHE A 24 -17.28 7.07 8.14
N ASP A 25 -16.21 6.66 7.46
CA ASP A 25 -16.24 6.36 6.02
C ASP A 25 -17.18 5.19 5.69
N PHE A 26 -17.10 4.12 6.49
CA PHE A 26 -17.95 2.95 6.33
C PHE A 26 -19.43 3.31 6.54
N ALA A 27 -19.76 3.96 7.66
CA ALA A 27 -21.13 4.22 8.07
C ALA A 27 -21.85 5.12 7.06
N LEU A 28 -21.22 6.20 6.59
CA LEU A 28 -21.82 7.09 5.60
C LEU A 28 -22.06 6.37 4.27
N HIS A 29 -21.06 5.63 3.77
CA HIS A 29 -21.23 4.90 2.52
C HIS A 29 -22.34 3.84 2.62
N PHE A 30 -22.32 3.05 3.70
CA PHE A 30 -23.28 1.98 3.93
C PHE A 30 -24.70 2.54 4.10
N PHE A 31 -24.88 3.51 5.00
CA PHE A 31 -26.19 4.10 5.33
C PHE A 31 -26.88 4.68 4.10
N HIS A 32 -26.15 5.45 3.28
CA HIS A 32 -26.73 6.13 2.12
C HIS A 32 -26.98 5.22 0.92
N ASN A 33 -26.24 4.11 0.77
CA ASN A 33 -26.23 3.36 -0.49
C ASN A 33 -26.68 1.90 -0.37
N ALA A 34 -26.62 1.27 0.80
CA ALA A 34 -26.76 -0.19 0.92
C ALA A 34 -28.09 -0.72 0.37
N LYS A 35 -29.22 -0.12 0.74
CA LYS A 35 -30.55 -0.57 0.28
C LYS A 35 -30.71 -0.44 -1.24
N GLU A 36 -30.23 0.66 -1.82
CA GLU A 36 -30.29 0.88 -3.26
C GLU A 36 -29.37 -0.07 -4.03
N LEU A 37 -28.14 -0.29 -3.53
CA LEU A 37 -27.20 -1.24 -4.14
C LEU A 37 -27.80 -2.65 -4.19
N VAL A 38 -28.43 -3.09 -3.10
CA VAL A 38 -29.11 -4.38 -3.03
C VAL A 38 -30.31 -4.42 -3.98
N ALA A 39 -31.14 -3.37 -4.04
CA ALA A 39 -32.29 -3.31 -4.92
C ALA A 39 -31.92 -3.44 -6.42
N ARG A 40 -30.71 -2.99 -6.80
CA ARG A 40 -30.18 -3.14 -8.17
C ARG A 40 -29.46 -4.46 -8.44
N GLY A 41 -29.46 -5.40 -7.50
CA GLY A 41 -28.76 -6.68 -7.64
C GLY A 41 -27.24 -6.60 -7.44
N SER A 42 -26.76 -5.53 -6.80
CA SER A 42 -25.38 -5.40 -6.32
C SER A 42 -25.35 -5.54 -4.78
N GLY A 43 -24.35 -4.99 -4.12
CA GLY A 43 -24.25 -4.97 -2.66
C GLY A 43 -23.26 -3.92 -2.14
N PRO A 44 -23.30 -3.64 -0.83
CA PRO A 44 -22.36 -2.74 -0.18
C PRO A 44 -20.98 -3.42 -0.03
N TYR A 45 -20.02 -3.00 -0.86
CA TYR A 45 -18.71 -3.63 -0.99
C TYR A 45 -17.58 -2.75 -0.45
N PHE A 46 -16.64 -3.35 0.29
CA PHE A 46 -15.55 -2.64 0.95
C PHE A 46 -14.18 -3.27 0.68
N TYR A 47 -13.15 -2.44 0.79
CA TYR A 47 -11.75 -2.85 0.83
C TYR A 47 -11.18 -2.41 2.17
N LEU A 48 -10.61 -3.33 2.95
CA LEU A 48 -10.17 -3.07 4.32
C LEU A 48 -8.64 -2.99 4.37
N PRO A 49 -8.06 -1.80 4.60
CA PRO A 49 -6.61 -1.60 4.53
C PRO A 49 -5.92 -1.84 5.88
N LYS A 50 -4.64 -2.21 5.82
CA LYS A 50 -3.67 -2.15 6.94
C LYS A 50 -4.08 -2.92 8.21
N LEU A 51 -4.81 -4.02 8.07
CA LEU A 51 -5.08 -4.90 9.22
C LEU A 51 -3.76 -5.53 9.68
N GLU A 52 -3.59 -5.69 10.99
CA GLU A 52 -2.42 -6.36 11.59
C GLU A 52 -2.78 -7.65 12.32
N SER A 53 -4.06 -7.92 12.57
CA SER A 53 -4.51 -9.14 13.25
C SER A 53 -5.91 -9.59 12.80
N HIS A 54 -6.19 -10.88 12.90
CA HIS A 54 -7.54 -11.45 12.80
C HIS A 54 -8.52 -10.83 13.81
N LEU A 55 -8.07 -10.33 14.97
CA LEU A 55 -8.95 -9.62 15.90
C LEU A 55 -9.47 -8.29 15.34
N GLU A 56 -8.70 -7.62 14.49
CA GLU A 56 -9.16 -6.44 13.77
C GLU A 56 -10.14 -6.80 12.64
N ALA A 57 -10.00 -8.00 12.06
CA ALA A 57 -10.99 -8.57 11.14
C ALA A 57 -12.29 -8.91 11.87
N ARG A 58 -12.21 -9.43 13.12
CA ARG A 58 -13.38 -9.64 13.99
C ARG A 58 -14.08 -8.33 14.32
N LEU A 59 -13.33 -7.27 14.65
CA LEU A 59 -13.90 -5.94 14.87
C LEU A 59 -14.72 -5.47 13.64
N TRP A 60 -14.18 -5.63 12.44
CA TRP A 60 -14.93 -5.35 11.21
C TRP A 60 -16.18 -6.22 11.07
N ASN A 61 -16.09 -7.52 11.37
CA ASN A 61 -17.25 -8.41 11.33
C ASN A 61 -18.36 -7.93 12.28
N ASP A 62 -18.03 -7.54 13.50
CA ASP A 62 -18.99 -7.05 14.49
C ASP A 62 -19.66 -5.75 14.02
N VAL A 63 -18.88 -4.83 13.44
CA VAL A 63 -19.39 -3.60 12.80
C VAL A 63 -20.37 -3.93 11.67
N PHE A 64 -20.06 -4.91 10.80
CA PHE A 64 -20.93 -5.32 9.70
C PHE A 64 -22.21 -5.98 10.18
N VAL A 65 -22.13 -6.85 11.20
CA VAL A 65 -23.30 -7.50 11.81
C VAL A 65 -24.24 -6.45 12.39
N LEU A 66 -23.70 -5.49 13.15
CA LEU A 66 -24.48 -4.39 13.73
C LEU A 66 -25.14 -3.56 12.63
N ALA A 67 -24.37 -3.07 11.65
CA ALA A 67 -24.89 -2.21 10.59
C ALA A 67 -26.00 -2.88 9.76
N GLN A 68 -25.85 -4.16 9.42
CA GLN A 68 -26.88 -4.92 8.72
C GLN A 68 -28.16 -5.05 9.56
N ALA A 69 -28.03 -5.32 10.87
CA ALA A 69 -29.19 -5.39 11.77
C ALA A 69 -29.93 -4.04 11.83
N GLU A 70 -29.20 -2.93 12.00
CA GLU A 70 -29.77 -1.57 12.06
C GLU A 70 -30.54 -1.18 10.79
N LEU A 71 -30.07 -1.60 9.61
CA LEU A 71 -30.77 -1.31 8.35
C LEU A 71 -31.76 -2.40 7.91
N GLY A 72 -31.91 -3.47 8.69
CA GLY A 72 -32.77 -4.61 8.36
C GLY A 72 -32.30 -5.39 7.13
N LEU A 73 -30.99 -5.48 6.91
CA LEU A 73 -30.38 -6.25 5.82
C LEU A 73 -29.93 -7.63 6.32
N PRO A 74 -30.01 -8.68 5.47
CA PRO A 74 -29.54 -10.02 5.84
C PRO A 74 -28.04 -10.04 6.18
N ARG A 75 -27.62 -10.97 7.05
CA ARG A 75 -26.19 -11.21 7.29
C ARG A 75 -25.50 -11.69 6.02
N GLY A 76 -24.26 -11.24 5.80
CA GLY A 76 -23.52 -11.51 4.58
C GLY A 76 -23.95 -10.66 3.37
N THR A 77 -24.76 -9.62 3.58
CA THR A 77 -25.06 -8.62 2.54
C THR A 77 -23.83 -7.77 2.23
N ILE A 78 -23.11 -7.36 3.28
CA ILE A 78 -21.82 -6.68 3.16
C ILE A 78 -20.77 -7.67 2.65
N ARG A 79 -19.96 -7.24 1.67
CA ARG A 79 -18.79 -7.98 1.21
C ARG A 79 -17.52 -7.14 1.33
N ALA A 80 -16.43 -7.75 1.78
CA ALA A 80 -15.17 -7.06 2.05
C ALA A 80 -13.96 -7.85 1.54
N THR A 81 -13.07 -7.16 0.83
CA THR A 81 -11.75 -7.69 0.45
C THR A 81 -10.70 -7.07 1.38
N VAL A 82 -9.89 -7.89 2.06
CA VAL A 82 -8.85 -7.42 2.98
C VAL A 82 -7.52 -7.28 2.25
N LEU A 83 -6.82 -6.15 2.41
CA LEU A 83 -5.47 -6.00 1.92
C LEU A 83 -4.52 -6.64 2.94
N ILE A 84 -3.81 -7.70 2.56
CA ILE A 84 -2.76 -8.29 3.39
C ILE A 84 -1.49 -7.49 3.15
N GLU A 85 -1.49 -6.24 3.56
CA GLU A 85 -0.43 -5.27 3.28
C GLU A 85 0.38 -4.94 4.54
N THR A 86 0.30 -5.78 5.56
CA THR A 86 1.16 -5.73 6.75
C THR A 86 1.86 -7.08 6.92
N ILE A 87 3.07 -7.06 7.47
CA ILE A 87 3.83 -8.29 7.65
C ILE A 87 3.14 -9.25 8.65
N LEU A 88 2.46 -8.71 9.67
CA LEU A 88 1.75 -9.51 10.66
C LEU A 88 0.52 -10.21 10.05
N ALA A 89 -0.26 -9.51 9.23
CA ALA A 89 -1.42 -10.12 8.57
C ALA A 89 -1.06 -11.28 7.63
N ALA A 90 0.18 -11.34 7.10
CA ALA A 90 0.61 -12.49 6.31
C ALA A 90 0.72 -13.79 7.11
N PHE A 91 0.84 -13.72 8.44
CA PHE A 91 0.83 -14.89 9.32
C PHE A 91 -0.57 -15.27 9.79
N GLU A 92 -1.57 -14.42 9.57
CA GLU A 92 -2.93 -14.60 10.08
C GLU A 92 -3.98 -14.59 8.95
N MET A 93 -3.58 -14.87 7.71
CA MET A 93 -4.47 -14.79 6.54
C MET A 93 -5.70 -15.71 6.68
N ASP A 94 -5.49 -16.91 7.21
CA ASP A 94 -6.55 -17.92 7.35
C ASP A 94 -7.53 -17.55 8.47
N GLU A 95 -7.03 -17.03 9.58
CA GLU A 95 -7.78 -16.50 10.70
C GLU A 95 -8.56 -15.24 10.31
N ILE A 96 -7.96 -14.32 9.54
CA ILE A 96 -8.65 -13.14 8.99
C ILE A 96 -9.84 -13.57 8.12
N LEU A 97 -9.64 -14.57 7.25
CA LEU A 97 -10.74 -15.12 6.44
C LEU A 97 -11.81 -15.80 7.31
N PHE A 98 -11.41 -16.46 8.40
CA PHE A 98 -12.34 -17.10 9.32
C PHE A 98 -13.20 -16.10 10.09
N GLU A 99 -12.60 -15.04 10.62
CA GLU A 99 -13.31 -13.98 11.36
C GLU A 99 -14.29 -13.21 10.46
N LEU A 100 -13.96 -13.07 9.17
CA LEU A 100 -14.82 -12.44 8.16
C LEU A 100 -15.60 -13.44 7.30
N ARG A 101 -15.71 -14.73 7.65
CA ARG A 101 -16.24 -15.78 6.75
C ARG A 101 -17.62 -15.51 6.15
N GLU A 102 -18.49 -14.77 6.84
CA GLU A 102 -19.82 -14.40 6.34
C GLU A 102 -19.79 -13.19 5.40
N HIS A 103 -18.74 -12.37 5.47
CA HIS A 103 -18.59 -11.09 4.78
C HIS A 103 -17.37 -11.01 3.85
N SER A 104 -16.51 -12.03 3.80
CA SER A 104 -15.29 -12.01 2.99
C SER A 104 -15.59 -12.12 1.50
N ALA A 105 -14.83 -11.39 0.69
CA ALA A 105 -14.77 -11.50 -0.76
C ALA A 105 -13.36 -11.84 -1.27
N GLY A 106 -12.39 -12.05 -0.37
CA GLY A 106 -11.01 -12.33 -0.74
C GLY A 106 -9.98 -11.51 0.02
N LEU A 107 -8.72 -11.75 -0.35
CA LEU A 107 -7.55 -11.02 0.10
C LEU A 107 -6.84 -10.36 -1.09
N ASN A 108 -6.01 -9.35 -0.83
CA ASN A 108 -5.24 -8.65 -1.85
C ASN A 108 -3.75 -8.57 -1.49
N CYS A 109 -2.91 -8.76 -2.52
CA CYS A 109 -1.47 -8.54 -2.45
C CYS A 109 -1.12 -7.05 -2.56
N GLY A 110 -0.28 -6.56 -1.66
CA GLY A 110 0.32 -5.22 -1.69
C GLY A 110 1.85 -5.27 -1.73
N ARG A 111 2.50 -4.24 -2.30
CA ARG A 111 3.96 -4.10 -2.31
C ARG A 111 4.45 -3.07 -1.30
N TRP A 112 4.11 -1.79 -1.51
CA TRP A 112 4.69 -0.68 -0.75
C TRP A 112 4.33 -0.73 0.73
N ASP A 113 3.05 -0.87 1.07
CA ASP A 113 2.61 -1.00 2.45
C ASP A 113 3.20 -2.24 3.13
N TYR A 114 3.32 -3.36 2.40
CA TYR A 114 3.88 -4.61 2.96
C TYR A 114 5.36 -4.46 3.34
N ILE A 115 6.19 -3.93 2.45
CA ILE A 115 7.62 -3.74 2.75
C ILE A 115 7.85 -2.59 3.74
N PHE A 116 6.97 -1.59 3.75
CA PHE A 116 6.93 -0.57 4.80
C PHE A 116 6.65 -1.18 6.18
N SER A 117 5.62 -2.02 6.27
CA SER A 117 5.26 -2.75 7.48
C SER A 117 6.40 -3.66 7.95
N PHE A 118 7.06 -4.37 7.02
CA PHE A 118 8.24 -5.19 7.33
C PHE A 118 9.31 -4.36 8.04
N ILE A 119 9.71 -3.22 7.46
CA ILE A 119 10.72 -2.36 8.09
C ILE A 119 10.24 -1.87 9.46
N LYS A 120 8.98 -1.43 9.59
CA LYS A 120 8.44 -0.96 10.87
C LYS A 120 8.48 -2.01 11.98
N LYS A 121 8.06 -3.24 11.68
CA LYS A 121 8.00 -4.31 12.68
C LYS A 121 9.40 -4.83 13.04
N PHE A 122 10.33 -4.84 12.09
CA PHE A 122 11.73 -5.24 12.31
C PHE A 122 12.69 -4.06 12.49
N ARG A 123 12.18 -2.86 12.83
CA ARG A 123 12.96 -1.62 12.88
C ARG A 123 14.20 -1.67 13.78
N ALA A 124 14.18 -2.50 14.82
CA ALA A 124 15.27 -2.66 15.77
C ALA A 124 16.30 -3.74 15.38
N ASP A 125 16.02 -4.56 14.36
CA ASP A 125 16.87 -5.68 13.96
C ASP A 125 17.81 -5.26 12.81
N ALA A 126 19.09 -5.13 13.11
CA ALA A 126 20.13 -4.75 12.14
C ALA A 126 20.35 -5.81 11.04
N THR A 127 19.86 -7.04 11.22
CA THR A 127 19.92 -8.10 10.20
C THR A 127 18.80 -8.00 9.18
N ARG A 128 17.83 -7.09 9.36
CA ARG A 128 16.61 -6.94 8.53
C ARG A 128 16.59 -5.65 7.71
N VAL A 129 17.76 -5.10 7.40
CA VAL A 129 17.90 -3.89 6.57
C VAL A 129 17.58 -4.21 5.13
N LEU A 130 16.63 -3.47 4.53
CA LEU A 130 16.25 -3.68 3.14
C LEU A 130 17.15 -2.87 2.18
N PRO A 131 17.44 -3.40 0.97
CA PRO A 131 18.10 -2.64 -0.09
C PRO A 131 17.14 -1.60 -0.69
N ASP A 132 17.58 -0.86 -1.72
CA ASP A 132 16.74 0.09 -2.46
C ASP A 132 15.34 -0.47 -2.73
N ARG A 133 14.27 0.25 -2.32
CA ARG A 133 12.88 -0.25 -2.46
C ARG A 133 12.51 -0.62 -3.91
N ALA A 134 13.16 0.01 -4.89
CA ALA A 134 12.96 -0.27 -6.30
C ALA A 134 13.37 -1.71 -6.69
N SER A 135 14.42 -2.27 -6.06
CA SER A 135 14.92 -3.63 -6.30
C SER A 135 14.12 -4.71 -5.54
N VAL A 136 13.34 -4.30 -4.53
CA VAL A 136 12.48 -5.17 -3.74
C VAL A 136 11.17 -5.48 -4.48
N GLY A 137 11.27 -6.18 -5.62
CA GLY A 137 10.14 -6.55 -6.48
C GLY A 137 9.40 -7.82 -6.03
N MET A 138 8.20 -8.07 -6.59
CA MET A 138 7.35 -9.23 -6.23
C MET A 138 7.98 -10.60 -6.57
N THR A 139 9.11 -10.63 -7.28
CA THR A 139 9.89 -11.84 -7.57
C THR A 139 10.95 -12.15 -6.52
N GLN A 140 11.22 -11.23 -5.58
CA GLN A 140 12.12 -11.48 -4.46
C GLN A 140 11.55 -12.59 -3.56
N PRO A 141 12.39 -13.46 -2.95
CA PRO A 141 11.94 -14.68 -2.29
C PRO A 141 10.79 -14.49 -1.30
N PHE A 142 10.86 -13.49 -0.42
CA PHE A 142 9.81 -13.29 0.59
C PHE A 142 8.49 -12.77 0.03
N LEU A 143 8.52 -11.84 -0.93
CA LEU A 143 7.30 -11.36 -1.60
C LEU A 143 6.69 -12.42 -2.50
N ARG A 144 7.54 -13.28 -3.08
CA ARG A 144 7.10 -14.45 -3.83
C ARG A 144 6.38 -15.42 -2.89
N ALA A 145 7.00 -15.79 -1.77
CA ALA A 145 6.39 -16.66 -0.77
C ALA A 145 5.05 -16.09 -0.26
N TYR A 146 5.01 -14.81 0.06
CA TYR A 146 3.81 -14.08 0.46
C TYR A 146 2.68 -14.17 -0.57
N SER A 147 2.95 -13.87 -1.85
CA SER A 147 1.93 -13.94 -2.92
C SER A 147 1.40 -15.37 -3.09
N GLN A 148 2.27 -16.36 -3.07
CA GLN A 148 1.89 -17.77 -3.27
C GLN A 148 1.07 -18.31 -2.09
N LEU A 149 1.47 -17.96 -0.85
CA LEU A 149 0.72 -18.30 0.36
C LEU A 149 -0.67 -17.65 0.37
N LEU A 150 -0.78 -16.39 -0.07
CA LEU A 150 -2.06 -15.71 -0.16
C LEU A 150 -3.00 -16.40 -1.14
N ILE A 151 -2.53 -16.76 -2.34
CA ILE A 151 -3.32 -17.49 -3.34
C ILE A 151 -3.79 -18.83 -2.76
N GLN A 152 -2.87 -19.62 -2.21
CA GLN A 152 -3.20 -20.92 -1.63
C GLN A 152 -4.25 -20.80 -0.52
N THR A 153 -4.07 -19.86 0.39
CA THR A 153 -4.95 -19.65 1.55
C THR A 153 -6.35 -19.22 1.09
N CYS A 154 -6.44 -18.23 0.20
CA CYS A 154 -7.69 -17.77 -0.39
C CYS A 154 -8.46 -18.90 -1.08
N HIS A 155 -7.81 -19.62 -2.00
CA HIS A 155 -8.47 -20.63 -2.81
C HIS A 155 -8.92 -21.84 -1.99
N ARG A 156 -8.14 -22.23 -0.96
CA ARG A 156 -8.55 -23.26 0.02
C ARG A 156 -9.85 -22.89 0.74
N ARG A 157 -10.13 -21.60 0.90
CA ARG A 157 -11.34 -21.08 1.55
C ARG A 157 -12.42 -20.63 0.56
N GLY A 158 -12.23 -20.83 -0.74
CA GLY A 158 -13.17 -20.37 -1.78
C GLY A 158 -13.28 -18.84 -1.88
N ALA A 159 -12.24 -18.11 -1.45
CA ALA A 159 -12.17 -16.66 -1.48
C ALA A 159 -11.22 -16.20 -2.59
N HIS A 160 -11.41 -14.98 -3.12
CA HIS A 160 -10.54 -14.49 -4.19
C HIS A 160 -9.15 -14.08 -3.68
N ALA A 161 -8.12 -14.30 -4.49
CA ALA A 161 -6.76 -13.84 -4.31
C ALA A 161 -6.42 -12.75 -5.34
N MET A 162 -6.43 -11.48 -4.94
CA MET A 162 -6.16 -10.35 -5.83
C MET A 162 -4.66 -10.04 -5.90
N GLY A 163 -4.15 -9.79 -7.12
CA GLY A 163 -2.79 -9.33 -7.40
C GLY A 163 -2.56 -7.85 -7.07
N GLY A 164 -1.35 -7.36 -7.35
CA GLY A 164 -0.91 -6.03 -6.94
C GLY A 164 -1.21 -4.90 -7.93
N MET A 165 -0.78 -3.69 -7.58
CA MET A 165 -0.95 -2.46 -8.37
C MET A 165 0.08 -2.34 -9.52
N ALA A 166 -0.39 -1.95 -10.71
CA ALA A 166 0.44 -1.30 -11.73
C ALA A 166 0.11 0.19 -11.79
N ALA A 167 1.04 1.02 -11.30
CA ALA A 167 0.85 2.46 -11.11
C ALA A 167 1.31 3.32 -12.30
N GLN A 168 1.79 2.70 -13.39
CA GLN A 168 2.35 3.42 -14.54
C GLN A 168 1.30 4.32 -15.20
N ILE A 169 1.70 5.54 -15.54
CA ILE A 169 0.91 6.48 -16.33
C ILE A 169 1.44 6.41 -17.76
N PRO A 170 0.67 5.87 -18.73
CA PRO A 170 1.11 5.78 -20.12
C PRO A 170 1.44 7.17 -20.70
N ASP A 171 2.66 7.32 -21.19
CA ASP A 171 3.16 8.57 -21.77
C ASP A 171 3.17 8.47 -23.30
N LYS A 172 2.27 9.18 -23.97
CA LYS A 172 2.21 9.18 -25.44
C LYS A 172 3.29 10.04 -26.10
N SER A 173 3.97 10.89 -25.32
CA SER A 173 5.00 11.81 -25.84
C SER A 173 6.37 11.16 -26.00
N ASP A 174 6.65 10.08 -25.28
CA ASP A 174 7.88 9.28 -25.37
C ASP A 174 7.54 7.80 -25.67
N PRO A 175 7.42 7.43 -26.96
CA PRO A 175 6.96 6.09 -27.35
C PRO A 175 7.83 4.95 -26.81
N GLU A 176 9.14 5.17 -26.67
CA GLU A 176 10.07 4.12 -26.22
C GLU A 176 9.99 3.92 -24.71
N LYS A 177 10.01 4.99 -23.90
CA LYS A 177 9.79 4.85 -22.46
C LYS A 177 8.43 4.24 -22.15
N ASN A 178 7.40 4.63 -22.90
CA ASN A 178 6.07 4.07 -22.76
C ASN A 178 6.07 2.57 -23.12
N ARG A 179 6.70 2.17 -24.23
CA ARG A 179 6.82 0.75 -24.61
C ARG A 179 7.46 -0.08 -23.49
N VAL A 180 8.58 0.37 -22.95
CA VAL A 180 9.29 -0.31 -21.84
C VAL A 180 8.42 -0.39 -20.57
N ALA A 181 7.73 0.69 -20.21
CA ALA A 181 6.83 0.72 -19.06
C ALA A 181 5.65 -0.26 -19.22
N LEU A 182 5.03 -0.28 -20.40
CA LEU A 182 3.89 -1.16 -20.70
C LEU A 182 4.32 -2.64 -20.78
N GLU A 183 5.51 -2.92 -21.31
CA GLU A 183 6.09 -4.27 -21.31
C GLU A 183 6.30 -4.78 -19.88
N LYS A 184 6.82 -3.94 -18.98
CA LYS A 184 6.94 -4.28 -17.56
C LYS A 184 5.58 -4.59 -16.92
N VAL A 185 4.55 -3.79 -17.22
CA VAL A 185 3.17 -4.04 -16.74
C VAL A 185 2.67 -5.40 -17.25
N SER A 186 2.83 -5.69 -18.54
CA SER A 186 2.42 -6.98 -19.15
C SER A 186 3.12 -8.15 -18.46
N LEU A 187 4.44 -8.10 -18.25
CA LEU A 187 5.20 -9.15 -17.57
C LEU A 187 4.74 -9.35 -16.12
N ASP A 188 4.53 -8.26 -15.39
CA ASP A 188 4.05 -8.32 -14.01
C ASP A 188 2.64 -8.93 -13.92
N LYS A 189 1.72 -8.55 -14.82
CA LYS A 189 0.35 -9.08 -14.83
C LYS A 189 0.27 -10.52 -15.32
N ARG A 190 1.12 -10.90 -16.28
CA ARG A 190 1.26 -12.29 -16.70
C ARG A 190 1.66 -13.18 -15.54
N ARG A 191 2.70 -12.81 -14.80
CA ARG A 191 3.15 -13.56 -13.61
C ARG A 191 2.00 -13.75 -12.63
N GLU A 192 1.30 -12.67 -12.27
CA GLU A 192 0.17 -12.74 -11.32
C GLU A 192 -0.93 -13.71 -11.81
N ALA A 193 -1.29 -13.60 -13.09
CA ALA A 193 -2.31 -14.45 -13.70
C ALA A 193 -1.86 -15.93 -13.73
N GLU A 194 -0.62 -16.19 -14.16
CA GLU A 194 -0.03 -17.53 -14.21
C GLU A 194 0.11 -18.16 -12.82
N ASP A 195 0.36 -17.37 -11.78
CA ASP A 195 0.46 -17.82 -10.39
C ASP A 195 -0.86 -18.31 -9.79
N GLY A 196 -1.98 -17.80 -10.29
CA GLY A 196 -3.30 -18.12 -9.77
C GLY A 196 -4.07 -16.94 -9.19
N HIS A 197 -3.63 -15.68 -9.32
CA HIS A 197 -4.46 -14.56 -8.88
C HIS A 197 -5.77 -14.47 -9.67
N ASP A 198 -6.88 -14.14 -9.02
CA ASP A 198 -8.20 -14.03 -9.67
C ASP A 198 -8.40 -12.72 -10.42
N GLY A 199 -7.61 -11.70 -10.06
CA GLY A 199 -7.64 -10.38 -10.68
C GLY A 199 -6.43 -9.56 -10.28
N THR A 200 -6.35 -8.32 -10.77
CA THR A 200 -5.21 -7.42 -10.53
C THR A 200 -5.64 -5.96 -10.48
N TRP A 201 -4.75 -5.07 -10.05
CA TRP A 201 -4.99 -3.62 -9.98
C TRP A 201 -4.17 -2.82 -11.00
N VAL A 202 -4.80 -1.76 -11.51
CA VAL A 202 -4.17 -0.72 -12.34
C VAL A 202 -4.60 0.66 -11.83
N ALA A 203 -3.71 1.66 -11.86
CA ALA A 203 -4.01 3.02 -11.42
C ALA A 203 -4.51 3.93 -12.56
N HIS A 204 -4.35 3.49 -13.81
CA HIS A 204 -4.69 4.30 -14.99
C HIS A 204 -5.52 3.50 -16.01
N PRO A 205 -6.61 4.06 -16.57
CA PRO A 205 -7.48 3.35 -17.53
C PRO A 205 -6.74 2.80 -18.76
N GLY A 206 -5.69 3.48 -19.20
CA GLY A 206 -4.84 3.03 -20.32
C GLY A 206 -4.13 1.69 -20.10
N LEU A 207 -4.06 1.19 -18.86
CA LEU A 207 -3.48 -0.11 -18.55
C LEU A 207 -4.51 -1.26 -18.53
N ILE A 208 -5.82 -0.96 -18.55
CA ILE A 208 -6.89 -1.96 -18.44
C ILE A 208 -6.77 -3.02 -19.54
N GLY A 209 -6.54 -2.60 -20.79
CA GLY A 209 -6.43 -3.52 -21.92
C GLY A 209 -5.27 -4.51 -21.78
N ILE A 210 -4.12 -4.06 -21.29
CA ILE A 210 -2.94 -4.90 -21.09
C ILE A 210 -3.18 -5.88 -19.94
N ALA A 211 -3.67 -5.39 -18.80
CA ALA A 211 -3.96 -6.24 -17.66
C ALA A 211 -4.99 -7.31 -18.02
N ARG A 212 -6.09 -6.91 -18.68
CA ARG A 212 -7.13 -7.83 -19.13
C ARG A 212 -6.59 -8.88 -20.10
N MET A 213 -5.77 -8.48 -21.07
CA MET A 213 -5.19 -9.42 -22.04
C MET A 213 -4.38 -10.52 -21.36
N GLU A 214 -3.58 -10.20 -20.34
CA GLU A 214 -2.78 -11.23 -19.64
C GLU A 214 -3.65 -12.18 -18.80
N PHE A 215 -4.73 -11.68 -18.19
CA PHE A 215 -5.68 -12.52 -17.44
C PHE A 215 -6.56 -13.37 -18.36
N ASP A 216 -7.06 -12.83 -19.48
CA ASP A 216 -7.87 -13.54 -20.47
C ASP A 216 -7.11 -14.73 -21.10
N ARG A 217 -5.77 -14.73 -21.07
CA ARG A 217 -4.94 -15.85 -21.55
C ARG A 217 -4.99 -17.09 -20.67
N VAL A 218 -5.24 -16.94 -19.36
CA VAL A 218 -5.20 -18.04 -18.39
C VAL A 218 -6.57 -18.38 -17.82
N LEU A 219 -7.51 -17.41 -17.82
CA LEU A 219 -8.85 -17.60 -17.28
C LEU A 219 -9.70 -18.48 -18.21
N THR A 220 -10.10 -19.65 -17.69
CA THR A 220 -11.10 -20.51 -18.35
C THR A 220 -12.53 -20.25 -17.86
N GLY A 221 -12.70 -19.33 -16.93
CA GLY A 221 -13.95 -18.96 -16.27
C GLY A 221 -13.84 -17.57 -15.64
N PRO A 222 -14.76 -17.20 -14.72
CA PRO A 222 -14.76 -15.85 -14.13
C PRO A 222 -13.59 -15.58 -13.18
N ASN A 223 -12.92 -16.64 -12.70
CA ASN A 223 -11.84 -16.58 -11.72
C ASN A 223 -11.01 -17.88 -11.74
N GLN A 224 -10.02 -17.99 -10.85
CA GLN A 224 -9.08 -19.11 -10.71
C GLN A 224 -9.24 -19.86 -9.39
N LEU A 225 -10.38 -19.78 -8.70
CA LEU A 225 -10.62 -20.41 -7.38
C LEU A 225 -10.32 -21.92 -7.34
N THR A 226 -10.40 -22.61 -8.48
CA THR A 226 -10.09 -24.04 -8.59
C THR A 226 -8.59 -24.35 -8.57
N ARG A 227 -7.71 -23.35 -8.72
CA ARG A 227 -6.25 -23.49 -8.67
C ARG A 227 -5.78 -23.49 -7.21
N LEU A 228 -5.96 -24.59 -6.50
CA LEU A 228 -5.74 -24.69 -5.05
C LEU A 228 -4.28 -24.51 -4.58
N ARG A 229 -3.30 -24.51 -5.49
CA ARG A 229 -1.88 -24.36 -5.19
C ARG A 229 -1.36 -25.31 -4.10
N LEU A 230 -1.74 -26.60 -4.17
CA LEU A 230 -1.30 -27.63 -3.20
C LEU A 230 0.21 -27.90 -3.25
N ASP A 231 0.88 -27.45 -4.30
CA ASP A 231 2.34 -27.46 -4.49
C ASP A 231 3.08 -26.45 -3.59
N VAL A 232 2.39 -25.40 -3.13
CA VAL A 232 3.01 -24.32 -2.35
C VAL A 232 3.26 -24.77 -0.92
N GLN A 233 4.51 -24.67 -0.49
CA GLN A 233 4.94 -24.83 0.89
C GLN A 233 5.70 -23.57 1.28
N VAL A 234 5.13 -22.78 2.18
CA VAL A 234 5.70 -21.53 2.68
C VAL A 234 5.75 -21.62 4.19
N ASP A 235 6.93 -21.39 4.77
CA ASP A 235 7.09 -21.27 6.21
C ASP A 235 7.43 -19.82 6.63
N ALA A 236 7.52 -19.59 7.94
CA ALA A 236 7.80 -18.27 8.48
C ALA A 236 9.14 -17.68 8.02
N ARG A 237 10.16 -18.50 7.76
CA ARG A 237 11.47 -18.06 7.30
C ARG A 237 11.39 -17.53 5.88
N ASP A 238 10.56 -18.12 5.04
CA ASP A 238 10.34 -17.65 3.67
C ASP A 238 9.72 -16.24 3.66
N LEU A 239 8.66 -16.02 4.45
CA LEU A 239 8.01 -14.70 4.59
C LEU A 239 8.92 -13.64 5.20
N LEU A 240 9.90 -14.05 5.99
CA LEU A 240 10.83 -13.14 6.67
C LEU A 240 12.14 -12.95 5.90
N ALA A 241 12.41 -13.69 4.83
CA ALA A 241 13.69 -13.63 4.13
C ALA A 241 14.01 -12.20 3.67
N VAL A 242 15.22 -11.72 3.99
CA VAL A 242 15.63 -10.36 3.61
C VAL A 242 15.96 -10.36 2.10
N PRO A 243 15.32 -9.50 1.29
CA PRO A 243 15.61 -9.40 -0.14
C PRO A 243 17.03 -8.94 -0.41
N THR A 244 17.59 -9.37 -1.54
CA THR A 244 18.93 -8.99 -1.96
C THR A 244 18.92 -7.74 -2.83
N GLY A 245 19.98 -6.94 -2.76
CA GLY A 245 20.16 -5.74 -3.56
C GLY A 245 21.18 -4.80 -2.93
N ALA A 246 21.51 -3.73 -3.64
CA ALA A 246 22.35 -2.65 -3.13
C ALA A 246 21.51 -1.55 -2.48
N ILE A 247 22.17 -0.76 -1.64
CA ILE A 247 21.69 0.56 -1.21
C ILE A 247 22.50 1.56 -2.04
N THR A 248 21.84 2.41 -2.81
CA THR A 248 22.53 3.33 -3.73
C THR A 248 22.25 4.78 -3.38
N GLU A 249 23.16 5.69 -3.77
CA GLU A 249 22.89 7.12 -3.64
C GLU A 249 21.67 7.54 -4.49
N ALA A 250 21.51 6.93 -5.66
CA ALA A 250 20.34 7.17 -6.50
C ALA A 250 19.04 6.75 -5.81
N GLY A 251 19.02 5.61 -5.13
CA GLY A 251 17.89 5.14 -4.34
C GLY A 251 17.57 6.06 -3.16
N LEU A 252 18.60 6.55 -2.45
CA LEU A 252 18.47 7.54 -1.39
C LEU A 252 17.84 8.84 -1.90
N VAL A 253 18.37 9.42 -2.98
CA VAL A 253 17.85 10.65 -3.58
C VAL A 253 16.43 10.45 -4.11
N ALA A 254 16.13 9.31 -4.73
CA ALA A 254 14.79 8.98 -5.21
C ALA A 254 13.77 8.86 -4.07
N ASN A 255 14.15 8.32 -2.91
CA ASN A 255 13.30 8.29 -1.72
C ASN A 255 13.00 9.70 -1.20
N LEU A 256 14.01 10.58 -1.16
CA LEU A 256 13.83 11.97 -0.74
C LEU A 256 12.92 12.73 -1.72
N ASP A 257 13.18 12.63 -3.01
CA ASP A 257 12.44 13.35 -4.05
C ASP A 257 10.97 12.93 -4.11
N VAL A 258 10.70 11.62 -4.20
CA VAL A 258 9.32 11.12 -4.27
C VAL A 258 8.58 11.34 -2.94
N GLY A 259 9.23 11.06 -1.81
CA GLY A 259 8.63 11.24 -0.48
C GLY A 259 8.26 12.70 -0.20
N LEU A 260 9.15 13.63 -0.55
CA LEU A 260 8.92 15.07 -0.37
C LEU A 260 7.84 15.59 -1.32
N ALA A 261 7.91 15.24 -2.61
CA ALA A 261 6.91 15.67 -3.59
C ALA A 261 5.51 15.15 -3.27
N TYR A 262 5.40 13.91 -2.79
CA TYR A 262 4.11 13.35 -2.36
C TYR A 262 3.58 14.08 -1.12
N LEU A 263 4.40 14.27 -0.09
CA LEU A 263 3.97 14.93 1.15
C LEU A 263 3.54 16.38 0.90
N GLU A 264 4.22 17.08 0.00
CA GLU A 264 3.83 18.44 -0.41
C GLU A 264 2.46 18.48 -1.07
N ALA A 265 2.20 17.58 -2.01
CA ALA A 265 0.91 17.48 -2.67
C ALA A 265 -0.19 17.07 -1.68
N TRP A 266 0.10 16.16 -0.76
CA TRP A 266 -0.83 15.71 0.27
C TRP A 266 -1.23 16.86 1.22
N LEU A 267 -0.26 17.65 1.68
CA LEU A 267 -0.48 18.86 2.49
C LEU A 267 -1.22 19.99 1.74
N SER A 268 -1.35 19.84 0.42
CA SER A 268 -2.12 20.71 -0.46
C SER A 268 -3.50 20.11 -0.82
N GLY A 269 -3.89 19.02 -0.16
CA GLY A 269 -5.18 18.35 -0.33
C GLY A 269 -5.22 17.27 -1.42
N GLN A 270 -4.09 16.88 -2.00
CA GLN A 270 -4.02 15.88 -3.07
C GLN A 270 -3.29 14.61 -2.64
N GLY A 271 -4.03 13.53 -2.41
CA GLY A 271 -3.48 12.24 -1.97
C GLY A 271 -3.16 11.23 -3.08
N CYS A 272 -3.47 11.56 -4.34
CA CYS A 272 -3.22 10.73 -5.53
C CYS A 272 -2.43 11.56 -6.55
N VAL A 273 -1.13 11.29 -6.67
CA VAL A 273 -0.16 12.28 -7.18
C VAL A 273 0.67 11.69 -8.33
N PRO A 274 0.64 12.27 -9.54
CA PRO A 274 1.54 11.86 -10.62
C PRO A 274 2.97 12.32 -10.35
N ILE A 275 3.89 11.38 -10.10
CA ILE A 275 5.31 11.64 -9.84
C ILE A 275 6.13 10.72 -10.75
N HIS A 276 6.99 11.30 -11.59
CA HIS A 276 7.90 10.55 -12.49
C HIS A 276 7.23 9.46 -13.34
N GLY A 277 6.02 9.73 -13.84
CA GLY A 277 5.25 8.80 -14.66
C GLY A 277 4.55 7.68 -13.89
N LEU A 278 4.47 7.78 -12.56
CA LEU A 278 3.74 6.87 -11.68
C LEU A 278 2.63 7.63 -10.95
N MET A 279 1.50 6.97 -10.73
CA MET A 279 0.43 7.47 -9.89
C MET A 279 0.68 7.02 -8.45
N GLU A 280 1.23 7.90 -7.64
CA GLU A 280 1.69 7.60 -6.28
C GLU A 280 0.59 7.88 -5.24
N ASP A 281 0.58 7.05 -4.19
CA ASP A 281 -0.24 7.24 -2.99
C ASP A 281 0.65 7.27 -1.73
N ALA A 282 0.02 7.32 -0.55
CA ALA A 282 0.72 7.50 0.72
C ALA A 282 1.72 6.38 1.00
N ALA A 283 1.45 5.16 0.53
CA ALA A 283 2.34 4.02 0.77
C ALA A 283 3.73 4.25 0.15
N THR A 284 3.81 4.97 -0.98
CA THR A 284 5.09 5.31 -1.61
C THR A 284 5.91 6.26 -0.75
N ALA A 285 5.28 7.28 -0.16
CA ALA A 285 5.97 8.18 0.76
C ALA A 285 6.35 7.47 2.07
N GLU A 286 5.49 6.57 2.57
CA GLU A 286 5.75 5.77 3.78
C GLU A 286 6.97 4.87 3.61
N ILE A 287 7.06 4.09 2.53
CA ILE A 287 8.26 3.27 2.30
C ILE A 287 9.50 4.15 2.08
N SER A 288 9.37 5.26 1.38
CA SER A 288 10.50 6.16 1.10
C SER A 288 11.10 6.72 2.40
N ARG A 289 10.29 7.26 3.31
CA ARG A 289 10.79 7.79 4.59
C ARG A 289 11.27 6.68 5.53
N THR A 290 10.59 5.54 5.55
CA THR A 290 10.89 4.44 6.49
C THR A 290 12.18 3.72 6.11
N GLN A 291 12.45 3.58 4.80
CA GLN A 291 13.71 3.05 4.30
C GLN A 291 14.90 3.95 4.65
N LEU A 292 14.77 5.27 4.44
CA LEU A 292 15.79 6.24 4.83
C LEU A 292 16.04 6.21 6.35
N TRP A 293 14.97 6.19 7.15
CA TRP A 293 15.06 6.06 8.60
C TRP A 293 15.82 4.77 9.00
N GLN A 294 15.50 3.64 8.36
CA GLN A 294 16.17 2.36 8.65
C GLN A 294 17.66 2.42 8.33
N TRP A 295 18.03 3.00 7.19
CA TRP A 295 19.43 3.13 6.77
C TRP A 295 20.23 4.02 7.73
N ILE A 296 19.65 5.15 8.16
CA ILE A 296 20.26 6.02 9.18
C ILE A 296 20.43 5.25 10.50
N ARG A 297 19.35 4.60 10.98
CA ARG A 297 19.31 3.91 12.28
C ARG A 297 20.38 2.83 12.39
N HIS A 298 20.60 2.08 11.32
CA HIS A 298 21.54 0.95 11.28
C HIS A 298 22.89 1.28 10.63
N ARG A 299 23.14 2.57 10.33
CA ARG A 299 24.36 3.02 9.64
C ARG A 299 24.66 2.20 8.39
N ALA A 300 23.63 1.96 7.59
CA ALA A 300 23.74 1.17 6.37
C ALA A 300 24.74 1.81 5.41
N GLN A 301 25.40 1.00 4.59
CA GLN A 301 26.40 1.48 3.63
C GLN A 301 25.78 1.58 2.25
N LEU A 302 26.01 2.71 1.58
CA LEU A 302 25.83 2.84 0.15
C LEU A 302 26.80 1.89 -0.58
N GLU A 303 26.49 1.56 -1.83
CA GLU A 303 27.34 0.71 -2.68
C GLU A 303 28.76 1.25 -2.88
N ASP A 304 28.96 2.57 -2.70
CA ASP A 304 30.26 3.22 -2.77
C ASP A 304 31.01 3.30 -1.42
N GLY A 305 30.45 2.68 -0.38
CA GLY A 305 31.04 2.59 0.96
C GLY A 305 30.72 3.74 1.91
N ARG A 306 30.03 4.81 1.46
CA ARG A 306 29.57 5.87 2.37
C ARG A 306 28.52 5.33 3.33
N VAL A 307 28.60 5.75 4.58
CA VAL A 307 27.59 5.44 5.58
C VAL A 307 26.40 6.38 5.41
N VAL A 308 25.19 5.83 5.44
CA VAL A 308 23.96 6.63 5.52
C VAL A 308 23.80 7.12 6.96
N ASP A 309 24.01 8.41 7.18
CA ASP A 309 23.75 9.11 8.43
C ASP A 309 22.91 10.38 8.22
N HIS A 310 22.62 11.08 9.32
CA HIS A 310 21.79 12.29 9.25
C HIS A 310 22.41 13.40 8.41
N GLU A 311 23.74 13.55 8.43
CA GLU A 311 24.41 14.62 7.68
C GLU A 311 24.24 14.42 6.19
N LEU A 312 24.55 13.21 5.70
CA LEU A 312 24.37 12.85 4.29
C LEU A 312 22.91 13.03 3.85
N VAL A 313 21.95 12.57 4.65
CA VAL A 313 20.53 12.63 4.28
C VAL A 313 20.01 14.08 4.28
N LEU A 314 20.42 14.92 5.22
CA LEU A 314 20.03 16.33 5.25
C LEU A 314 20.67 17.13 4.10
N GLU A 315 21.93 16.84 3.75
CA GLU A 315 22.60 17.44 2.59
C GLU A 315 21.82 17.13 1.30
N ARG A 316 21.46 15.85 1.10
CA ARG A 316 20.68 15.41 -0.06
C ARG A 316 19.25 15.97 -0.04
N LEU A 317 18.61 16.08 1.12
CA LEU A 317 17.28 16.69 1.25
C LEU A 317 17.31 18.17 0.82
N ALA A 318 18.34 18.92 1.21
CA ALA A 318 18.51 20.31 0.80
C ALA A 318 18.71 20.43 -0.72
N GLN A 319 19.46 19.52 -1.34
CA GLN A 319 19.64 19.48 -2.79
C GLN A 319 18.33 19.17 -3.52
N VAL A 320 17.54 18.20 -3.04
CA VAL A 320 16.21 17.87 -3.59
C VAL A 320 15.27 19.06 -3.48
N LEU A 321 15.25 19.74 -2.32
CA LEU A 321 14.43 20.94 -2.11
C LEU A 321 14.83 22.08 -3.06
N ALA A 322 16.13 22.30 -3.27
CA ALA A 322 16.65 23.28 -4.21
C ALA A 322 16.25 22.93 -5.66
N ALA A 323 16.30 21.66 -6.05
CA ALA A 323 15.83 21.20 -7.36
C ALA A 323 14.32 21.41 -7.55
N ALA A 324 13.50 21.12 -6.53
CA ALA A 324 12.07 21.40 -6.54
C ALA A 324 11.80 22.91 -6.71
N LYS A 325 12.54 23.75 -6.00
CA LYS A 325 12.47 25.22 -6.11
C LYS A 325 12.84 25.70 -7.51
N ALA A 326 13.92 25.17 -8.10
CA ALA A 326 14.33 25.52 -9.46
C ALA A 326 13.27 25.14 -10.50
N ARG A 327 12.65 23.95 -10.36
CA ARG A 327 11.58 23.47 -11.26
C ARG A 327 10.30 24.31 -11.17
N LEU A 328 9.91 24.73 -9.97
CA LEU A 328 8.68 25.50 -9.75
C LEU A 328 8.86 27.00 -10.01
N GLY A 329 10.08 27.51 -9.83
CA GLY A 329 10.37 28.94 -9.76
C GLY A 329 9.97 29.55 -8.40
N GLU A 330 10.60 30.68 -8.06
CA GLU A 330 10.47 31.35 -6.75
C GLU A 330 9.02 31.56 -6.31
N VAL A 331 8.18 32.12 -7.20
CA VAL A 331 6.80 32.50 -6.85
C VAL A 331 5.91 31.30 -6.54
N ARG A 332 6.03 30.20 -7.30
CA ARG A 332 5.22 29.00 -7.06
C ARG A 332 5.74 28.23 -5.87
N PHE A 333 7.07 28.15 -5.72
CA PHE A 333 7.68 27.50 -4.56
C PHE A 333 7.29 28.20 -3.25
N ALA A 334 7.30 29.53 -3.20
CA ALA A 334 6.89 30.28 -2.01
C ALA A 334 5.43 30.05 -1.59
N LYS A 335 4.55 29.65 -2.53
CA LYS A 335 3.14 29.31 -2.26
C LYS A 335 2.90 27.81 -2.03
N SER A 336 3.90 26.98 -2.32
CA SER A 336 3.83 25.53 -2.17
C SER A 336 3.95 25.12 -0.70
N ARG A 337 3.72 23.84 -0.43
CA ARG A 337 3.92 23.27 0.93
C ARG A 337 5.31 22.63 1.10
N TYR A 338 6.25 22.82 0.18
CA TYR A 338 7.55 22.13 0.18
C TYR A 338 8.38 22.38 1.46
N VAL A 339 8.32 23.59 2.02
CA VAL A 339 9.05 23.93 3.26
C VAL A 339 8.50 23.12 4.44
N LEU A 340 7.18 23.11 4.61
CA LEU A 340 6.52 22.31 5.67
C LEU A 340 6.74 20.81 5.44
N ALA A 341 6.65 20.35 4.20
CA ALA A 341 6.90 18.96 3.85
C ALA A 341 8.34 18.55 4.23
N ALA A 342 9.34 19.37 3.92
CA ALA A 342 10.73 19.10 4.26
C ALA A 342 10.97 19.08 5.77
N GLU A 343 10.31 19.97 6.52
CA GLU A 343 10.38 20.01 7.98
C GLU A 343 9.79 18.73 8.61
N LEU A 344 8.57 18.35 8.21
CA LEU A 344 7.91 17.13 8.69
C LEU A 344 8.72 15.88 8.32
N PHE A 345 9.18 15.80 7.08
CA PHE A 345 9.99 14.68 6.59
C PHE A 345 11.31 14.56 7.38
N GLY A 346 12.02 15.67 7.57
CA GLY A 346 13.24 15.72 8.38
C GLY A 346 13.01 15.31 9.83
N ARG A 347 11.92 15.78 10.46
CA ARG A 347 11.53 15.38 11.83
C ARG A 347 11.31 13.87 11.93
N MET A 348 10.60 13.28 10.98
CA MET A 348 10.35 11.82 10.97
C MET A 348 11.63 11.00 10.77
N LEU A 349 12.56 11.48 9.94
CA LEU A 349 13.85 10.83 9.74
C LEU A 349 14.75 10.93 10.99
N ALA A 350 14.65 12.02 11.74
CA ALA A 350 15.40 12.26 12.98
C ALA A 350 14.82 11.59 14.23
N ALA A 351 13.61 11.03 14.14
CA ALA A 351 12.93 10.44 15.28
C ALA A 351 13.68 9.20 15.83
N ARG A 352 13.83 9.13 17.16
CA ARG A 352 14.47 7.99 17.84
C ARG A 352 13.74 6.68 17.57
N GLU A 353 12.42 6.73 17.55
CA GLU A 353 11.54 5.63 17.16
C GLU A 353 10.95 5.95 15.80
N CYS A 354 10.88 4.95 14.92
CA CYS A 354 10.26 5.10 13.61
C CYS A 354 8.78 5.48 13.79
N PRO A 355 8.31 6.65 13.30
CA PRO A 355 6.91 7.01 13.39
C PRO A 355 6.02 5.97 12.70
N GLU A 356 4.84 5.72 13.27
CA GLU A 356 3.95 4.68 12.77
C GLU A 356 3.41 5.00 11.38
N PHE A 357 2.91 6.22 11.16
CA PHE A 357 2.42 6.69 9.86
C PHE A 357 2.70 8.18 9.68
N LEU A 358 3.13 8.58 8.48
CA LEU A 358 3.35 9.99 8.13
C LEU A 358 2.04 10.79 8.14
N THR A 359 0.93 10.12 7.84
CA THR A 359 -0.39 10.73 7.76
C THR A 359 -0.85 11.28 9.10
N LEU A 360 -0.43 10.69 10.23
CA LEU A 360 -0.77 11.20 11.57
C LEU A 360 -0.21 12.61 11.79
N ALA A 361 1.08 12.79 11.51
CA ALA A 361 1.73 14.10 11.62
C ALA A 361 1.21 15.09 10.56
N ALA A 362 1.00 14.63 9.33
CA ALA A 362 0.53 15.50 8.26
C ALA A 362 -0.93 15.97 8.47
N TYR A 363 -1.80 15.12 9.04
CA TYR A 363 -3.22 15.42 9.23
C TYR A 363 -3.50 16.58 10.18
N GLU A 364 -2.56 16.89 11.09
CA GLU A 364 -2.62 18.09 11.94
C GLU A 364 -2.58 19.39 11.12
N HIS A 365 -2.07 19.34 9.88
CA HIS A 365 -1.90 20.49 9.00
C HIS A 365 -2.95 20.61 7.89
N LEU A 366 -3.95 19.73 7.87
CA LEU A 366 -5.14 19.86 7.03
C LEU A 366 -6.25 20.55 7.81
N ASP A 367 -7.14 21.27 7.12
CA ASP A 367 -8.33 21.89 7.73
C ASP A 367 -9.56 20.99 7.65
#